data_AF-A0A1E4SSP0-F1
#
_entry.id   AF-A0A1E4SSP0-F1
#
_cell.length_a   1.000
_cell.length_b   1.000
_cell.length_c   1.000
_cell.angle_alpha   90.00
_cell.angle_beta   90.00
_cell.angle_gamma   90.00
#
_symmetry.space_group_name_H-M   'P 1'
#
loop_
_entity.id
_entity.type
_entity.pdbx_description
1 polymer ?
#
loop_
_entity_poly.entity_id
_entity_poly.type
_entity_poly.pdbx_seq_one_letter_code
_entity_poly.pdbx_strand_id
1 'polypeptide(L)'
;LNWSCSEPLVVNKSKFKGWCIPIQSNNEIENLLLQLPIIDKQLNKASHPFMLAWKTSQNNNNDIPIPDKKKNKKVKKSQQTQLDNSYKLNKLINVCQGTNDNGEGGSGDRILGLINRLKLVNVLIVVSRWYGGTPLGPTRFKCISDVALQSLQNGGYL
;
A
#
# COMPACT_ATOMS: atom_id res chain seq x y z
N LEU A 1 -3.30 -17.77 -2.34
CA LEU A 1 -3.35 -16.31 -2.21
C LEU A 1 -3.18 -15.95 -0.76
N ASN A 2 -2.23 -15.10 -0.42
CA ASN A 2 -1.89 -14.81 0.97
C ASN A 2 -2.25 -13.37 1.31
N TRP A 3 -3.52 -13.13 1.61
CA TRP A 3 -3.97 -11.83 2.13
C TRP A 3 -3.42 -11.66 3.54
N SER A 4 -2.70 -10.57 3.77
CA SER A 4 -2.33 -10.14 5.13
C SER A 4 -3.42 -9.23 5.67
N CYS A 5 -3.85 -9.42 6.90
CA CYS A 5 -4.96 -8.67 7.46
C CYS A 5 -4.64 -8.09 8.83
N SER A 6 -5.31 -6.99 9.16
CA SER A 6 -5.28 -6.38 10.49
C SER A 6 -6.15 -7.17 11.46
N GLU A 7 -5.95 -6.94 12.75
CA GLU A 7 -6.98 -7.28 13.73
C GLU A 7 -8.21 -6.36 13.52
N PRO A 8 -9.43 -6.81 13.86
CA PRO A 8 -10.60 -5.95 13.81
C PRO A 8 -10.50 -4.80 14.82
N LEU A 9 -10.59 -3.56 14.35
CA LEU A 9 -10.65 -2.36 15.18
C LEU A 9 -12.11 -1.96 15.39
N VAL A 10 -12.53 -1.79 16.65
CA VAL A 10 -13.89 -1.35 16.98
C VAL A 10 -13.86 0.00 17.68
N VAL A 11 -14.59 0.98 17.14
CA VAL A 11 -14.73 2.34 17.69
C VAL A 11 -16.20 2.77 17.59
N ASN A 12 -16.80 3.14 18.72
CA ASN A 12 -18.23 3.47 18.85
C ASN A 12 -19.12 2.48 18.09
N LYS A 13 -18.92 1.17 18.37
CA LYS A 13 -19.60 0.03 17.74
C LYS A 13 -19.36 -0.16 16.24
N SER A 14 -18.75 0.81 15.55
CA SER A 14 -18.31 0.61 14.16
C SER A 14 -17.07 -0.27 14.16
N LYS A 15 -17.04 -1.25 13.26
CA LYS A 15 -15.89 -2.15 13.10
C LYS A 15 -15.15 -1.81 11.81
N PHE A 16 -13.83 -1.93 11.85
CA PHE A 16 -12.94 -1.78 10.71
C PHE A 16 -12.00 -2.97 10.65
N LYS A 17 -11.63 -3.38 9.44
CA LYS A 17 -10.58 -4.36 9.21
C LYS A 17 -9.86 -3.99 7.92
N GLY A 18 -8.55 -4.19 7.90
CA GLY A 18 -7.69 -3.91 6.75
C GLY A 18 -7.13 -5.20 6.18
N TRP A 19 -6.90 -5.21 4.88
CA TRP A 19 -6.23 -6.28 4.14
C TRP A 19 -5.24 -5.68 3.17
N CYS A 20 -4.14 -6.37 2.94
CA CYS A 20 -3.25 -6.08 1.82
C CYS A 20 -2.77 -7.36 1.15
N ILE A 21 -2.43 -7.23 -0.12
CA ILE A 21 -1.85 -8.31 -0.93
C ILE A 21 -0.92 -7.72 -1.98
N PRO A 22 0.20 -8.38 -2.30
CA PRO A 22 1.01 -7.98 -3.45
C PRO A 22 0.21 -8.11 -4.74
N ILE A 23 0.40 -7.15 -5.65
CA ILE A 23 -0.12 -7.17 -7.03
C ILE A 23 0.95 -6.69 -8.00
N GLN A 24 0.91 -7.17 -9.24
CA GLN A 24 1.80 -6.71 -10.31
C GLN A 24 1.07 -5.77 -11.28
N SER A 25 -0.24 -5.96 -11.44
CA SER A 25 -1.09 -5.17 -12.33
C SER A 25 -2.47 -4.93 -11.72
N ASN A 26 -3.12 -3.85 -12.16
CA ASN A 26 -4.49 -3.53 -11.78
C ASN A 26 -5.52 -4.53 -12.30
N ASN A 27 -5.18 -5.31 -13.34
CA ASN A 27 -6.08 -6.34 -13.88
C ASN A 27 -6.35 -7.48 -12.88
N GLU A 28 -5.51 -7.63 -11.85
CA GLU A 28 -5.70 -8.64 -10.81
C GLU A 28 -6.80 -8.26 -9.81
N ILE A 29 -7.10 -6.97 -9.69
CA ILE A 29 -7.90 -6.42 -8.58
C ILE A 29 -9.32 -6.98 -8.58
N GLU A 30 -9.98 -7.06 -9.73
CA GLU A 30 -11.36 -7.55 -9.81
C GLU A 30 -11.50 -8.97 -9.26
N ASN A 31 -10.65 -9.90 -9.72
CA ASN A 31 -10.64 -11.28 -9.24
C ASN A 31 -10.28 -11.37 -7.74
N LEU A 32 -9.33 -10.55 -7.27
CA LEU A 32 -8.96 -10.48 -5.86
C LEU A 32 -10.13 -10.03 -4.97
N LEU A 33 -10.91 -9.04 -5.42
CA LEU A 33 -12.09 -8.57 -4.68
C LEU A 33 -13.21 -9.62 -4.65
N LEU A 34 -13.42 -10.37 -5.74
CA LEU A 34 -14.42 -11.45 -5.77
C LEU A 34 -14.11 -12.58 -4.79
N GLN A 35 -12.82 -12.84 -4.54
CA GLN A 35 -12.37 -13.88 -3.62
C GLN A 35 -12.45 -13.47 -2.15
N LEU A 36 -12.33 -12.17 -1.85
CA LEU A 36 -12.20 -11.71 -0.47
C LEU A 36 -13.42 -12.07 0.41
N PRO A 37 -14.69 -11.95 -0.03
CA PRO A 37 -15.86 -12.43 0.72
C PRO A 37 -15.96 -13.95 0.87
N ILE A 38 -15.29 -14.72 0.01
CA ILE A 38 -15.19 -16.18 0.14
C ILE A 38 -14.28 -16.51 1.33
N ILE A 39 -13.19 -15.75 1.48
CA ILE A 39 -12.22 -15.87 2.58
C ILE A 39 -12.82 -15.36 3.89
N ASP A 40 -13.45 -14.17 3.89
CA ASP A 40 -14.08 -13.57 5.06
C ASP A 40 -15.56 -13.26 4.76
N LYS A 41 -16.43 -14.24 5.09
CA LYS A 41 -17.88 -14.14 4.86
C LYS A 41 -18.54 -12.95 5.56
N GLN A 42 -17.89 -12.34 6.57
CA GLN A 42 -18.44 -11.17 7.26
C GLN A 42 -18.51 -9.94 6.33
N LEU A 43 -17.73 -9.92 5.25
CA LEU A 43 -17.71 -8.85 4.26
C LEU A 43 -19.04 -8.66 3.54
N ASN A 44 -19.82 -9.73 3.37
CA ASN A 44 -21.15 -9.66 2.77
C ASN A 44 -22.14 -8.80 3.58
N LYS A 45 -21.81 -8.50 4.84
CA LYS A 45 -22.61 -7.67 5.75
C LYS A 45 -21.95 -6.32 6.04
N ALA A 46 -20.81 -6.01 5.42
CA ALA A 46 -20.13 -4.74 5.62
C ALA A 46 -20.92 -3.61 4.95
N SER A 47 -21.00 -2.46 5.62
CA SER A 47 -21.63 -1.27 5.07
C SER A 47 -20.80 -0.70 3.91
N HIS A 48 -19.48 -0.80 4.03
CA HIS A 48 -18.52 -0.45 2.99
C HIS A 48 -17.50 -1.59 2.89
N PRO A 49 -17.69 -2.56 1.98
CA PRO A 49 -16.89 -3.78 1.95
C PRO A 49 -15.50 -3.60 1.34
N PHE A 50 -15.30 -2.68 0.38
CA PHE A 50 -14.03 -2.60 -0.36
C PHE A 50 -13.57 -1.16 -0.60
N MET A 51 -13.36 -0.36 0.46
CA MET A 51 -12.61 0.88 0.33
C MET A 51 -11.17 0.51 -0.04
N LEU A 52 -10.65 0.96 -1.17
CA LEU A 52 -9.36 0.46 -1.64
C LEU A 52 -8.47 1.53 -2.25
N ALA A 53 -7.18 1.25 -2.22
CA ALA A 53 -6.19 1.89 -3.06
C ALA A 53 -5.10 0.89 -3.44
N TRP A 54 -4.47 1.14 -4.58
CA TRP A 54 -3.40 0.30 -5.07
C TRP A 54 -2.35 1.12 -5.79
N LYS A 55 -1.15 0.57 -5.87
CA LYS A 55 -0.06 1.12 -6.67
C LYS A 55 0.81 0.00 -7.21
N THR A 56 1.19 0.07 -8.47
CA THR A 56 2.08 -0.88 -9.14
C THR A 56 3.20 -0.14 -9.86
N SER A 57 4.29 -0.85 -10.14
CA SER A 57 5.38 -0.38 -10.99
C SER A 57 6.02 -1.57 -11.68
N GLN A 58 6.51 -1.37 -12.90
CA GLN A 58 7.32 -2.40 -13.56
C GLN A 58 8.75 -2.35 -13.04
N ASN A 59 9.37 -3.52 -12.83
CA ASN A 59 10.81 -3.61 -12.64
C ASN A 59 11.46 -3.68 -14.02
N ASN A 60 12.44 -2.83 -14.28
CA ASN A 60 13.20 -2.89 -15.51
C ASN A 60 14.16 -4.09 -15.41
N ASN A 61 13.88 -5.20 -16.11
CA ASN A 61 14.80 -6.35 -16.17
C ASN A 61 16.11 -6.04 -16.94
N ASN A 62 16.32 -4.79 -17.37
CA ASN A 62 17.48 -4.35 -18.16
C ASN A 62 18.54 -3.57 -17.36
N ASP A 63 18.45 -3.55 -16.02
CA ASP A 63 19.52 -3.01 -15.18
C ASP A 63 20.69 -4.02 -15.12
N ILE A 64 21.36 -4.23 -16.26
CA ILE A 64 22.75 -4.69 -16.26
C ILE A 64 23.50 -3.60 -15.47
N PRO A 65 24.24 -3.95 -14.39
CA PRO A 65 25.11 -3.00 -13.73
C PRO A 65 26.07 -2.44 -14.77
N ILE A 66 25.84 -1.21 -15.25
CA ILE A 66 26.78 -0.55 -16.15
C ILE A 66 28.00 -0.24 -15.27
N PRO A 67 29.16 -0.87 -15.50
CA PRO A 67 30.36 -0.50 -14.76
C PRO A 67 30.65 0.96 -15.09
N ASP A 68 30.77 1.80 -14.07
CA ASP A 68 31.13 3.20 -14.24
C ASP A 68 32.40 3.31 -15.09
N LYS A 69 32.27 3.80 -16.33
CA LYS A 69 33.41 4.29 -17.10
C LYS A 69 33.91 5.56 -16.42
N LYS A 70 34.81 5.40 -15.45
CA LYS A 70 35.59 6.47 -14.84
C LYS A 70 36.22 7.33 -15.93
N LYS A 71 35.74 8.57 -16.11
CA LYS A 71 36.54 9.62 -16.76
C LYS A 71 37.61 10.05 -15.77
N ASN A 72 38.84 9.64 -16.01
CA ASN A 72 40.02 10.07 -15.26
C ASN A 72 40.14 11.60 -15.26
N LYS A 73 39.86 12.24 -14.12
CA LYS A 73 40.44 13.54 -13.78
C LYS A 73 41.37 13.37 -12.58
N LYS A 74 42.58 13.87 -12.77
CA LYS A 74 43.79 13.69 -11.96
C LYS A 74 43.78 14.61 -10.70
N VAL A 75 43.94 14.00 -9.51
CA VAL A 75 44.68 14.42 -8.27
C VAL A 75 44.14 15.69 -7.52
N LYS A 76 44.00 15.80 -6.18
CA LYS A 76 44.91 15.51 -5.05
C LYS A 76 44.23 15.24 -3.68
N LYS A 77 44.96 14.45 -2.87
CA LYS A 77 44.86 14.02 -1.46
C LYS A 77 44.21 14.99 -0.44
N SER A 78 43.30 14.46 0.38
CA SER A 78 43.38 14.42 1.86
C SER A 78 42.26 13.53 2.43
N GLN A 79 42.54 12.86 3.55
CA GLN A 79 41.80 11.72 4.10
C GLN A 79 40.77 12.16 5.16
N GLN A 80 39.48 11.87 4.96
CA GLN A 80 38.62 11.22 5.96
C GLN A 80 37.39 10.65 5.25
N THR A 81 37.09 9.38 5.53
CA THR A 81 36.26 8.45 4.76
C THR A 81 34.78 8.85 4.74
N GLN A 82 34.30 9.39 3.61
CA GLN A 82 32.87 9.41 3.28
C GLN A 82 32.52 8.05 2.67
N LEU A 83 31.69 7.27 3.37
CA LEU A 83 30.95 6.17 2.75
C LEU A 83 29.86 6.79 1.88
N ASP A 84 30.25 7.18 0.67
CA ASP A 84 29.35 7.72 -0.34
C ASP A 84 28.55 6.55 -0.94
N ASN A 85 27.61 6.03 -0.15
CA ASN A 85 26.62 5.08 -0.60
C ASN A 85 25.55 5.83 -1.41
N SER A 86 25.93 6.36 -2.58
CA SER A 86 24.96 6.87 -3.55
C SER A 86 24.33 5.67 -4.27
N TYR A 87 23.47 4.92 -3.57
CA TYR A 87 22.55 4.01 -4.23
C TYR A 87 21.70 4.87 -5.16
N LYS A 88 22.00 4.81 -6.46
CA LYS A 88 21.14 5.34 -7.51
C LYS A 88 19.82 4.60 -7.34
N LEU A 89 18.81 5.25 -6.77
CA LEU A 89 17.49 4.65 -6.63
C LEU A 89 17.04 4.23 -8.03
N ASN A 90 16.91 2.92 -8.27
CA ASN A 90 16.41 2.42 -9.54
C ASN A 90 15.07 3.12 -9.78
N LYS A 91 15.01 3.92 -10.84
CA LYS A 91 13.84 4.74 -11.14
C LYS A 91 12.67 3.79 -11.37
N LEU A 92 11.63 3.88 -10.54
CA LEU A 92 10.40 3.14 -10.77
C LEU A 92 9.84 3.53 -12.14
N ILE A 93 9.60 2.54 -12.99
CA ILE A 93 9.05 2.73 -14.33
C ILE A 93 7.57 2.34 -14.35
N ASN A 94 6.80 3.01 -15.22
CA ASN A 94 5.39 2.71 -15.47
C ASN A 94 4.59 2.57 -14.16
N VAL A 95 4.75 3.56 -13.28
CA VAL A 95 4.01 3.61 -12.02
C VAL A 95 2.54 3.90 -12.31
N CYS A 96 1.68 2.97 -11.94
CA CYS A 96 0.24 3.11 -12.02
C CYS A 96 -0.35 3.07 -10.61
N GLN A 97 -1.45 3.78 -10.39
CA GLN A 97 -2.15 3.79 -9.11
C GLN A 97 -3.64 4.06 -9.32
N GLY A 98 -4.45 3.69 -8.34
CA GLY A 98 -5.88 3.96 -8.36
C GLY A 98 -6.54 3.75 -7.00
N THR A 99 -7.76 4.26 -6.87
CA THR A 99 -8.54 4.24 -5.63
C THR A 99 -10.00 3.95 -5.92
N ASN A 100 -10.73 3.47 -4.92
CA ASN A 100 -12.19 3.43 -4.94
C ASN A 100 -12.71 3.54 -3.50
N ASP A 101 -13.56 4.54 -3.26
CA ASP A 101 -14.15 4.81 -1.94
C ASP A 101 -15.22 3.78 -1.54
N ASN A 102 -15.82 3.09 -2.51
CA ASN A 102 -16.89 2.11 -2.33
C ASN A 102 -17.98 2.53 -1.31
N GLY A 103 -18.46 3.77 -1.49
CA GLY A 103 -19.52 4.38 -0.67
C GLY A 103 -19.03 5.13 0.59
N GLU A 104 -17.78 4.96 1.01
CA GLU A 104 -17.20 5.72 2.12
C GLU A 104 -16.33 6.87 1.56
N GLY A 105 -16.96 7.99 1.22
CA GLY A 105 -16.30 9.11 0.54
C GLY A 105 -14.99 9.57 1.20
N GLY A 106 -13.93 9.71 0.40
CA GLY A 106 -12.57 10.12 0.77
C GLY A 106 -11.67 9.00 1.33
N SER A 107 -12.16 7.76 1.42
CA SER A 107 -11.41 6.65 2.00
C SER A 107 -10.31 6.11 1.07
N GLY A 108 -10.57 6.02 -0.23
CA GLY A 108 -9.62 5.57 -1.24
C GLY A 108 -8.41 6.51 -1.31
N ASP A 109 -8.64 7.81 -1.40
CA ASP A 109 -7.55 8.81 -1.40
C ASP A 109 -6.75 8.79 -0.09
N ARG A 110 -7.42 8.54 1.04
CA ARG A 110 -6.76 8.38 2.34
C ARG A 110 -5.81 7.19 2.34
N ILE A 111 -6.23 6.05 1.79
CA ILE A 111 -5.40 4.84 1.69
C ILE A 111 -4.27 5.05 0.67
N LEU A 112 -4.53 5.71 -0.47
CA LEU A 112 -3.47 6.02 -1.44
C LEU A 112 -2.42 6.99 -0.88
N GLY A 113 -2.85 7.99 -0.11
CA GLY A 113 -1.95 8.89 0.60
C GLY A 113 -1.03 8.13 1.57
N LEU A 114 -1.54 7.09 2.24
CA LEU A 114 -0.75 6.18 3.07
C LEU A 114 0.29 5.42 2.24
N ILE A 115 -0.11 4.78 1.13
CA ILE A 115 0.80 4.07 0.20
C ILE A 115 1.93 5.00 -0.27
N ASN A 116 1.57 6.22 -0.69
CA ASN A 116 2.52 7.21 -1.19
C ASN A 116 3.51 7.69 -0.12
N ARG A 117 3.03 7.98 1.10
CA ARG A 117 3.90 8.38 2.21
C ARG A 117 4.87 7.28 2.62
N LEU A 118 4.44 6.02 2.57
CA LEU A 118 5.28 4.85 2.84
C LEU A 118 6.15 4.45 1.64
N LYS A 119 6.01 5.13 0.48
CA LYS A 119 6.74 4.85 -0.77
C LYS A 119 6.58 3.39 -1.24
N LEU A 120 5.43 2.78 -0.97
CA LEU A 120 5.15 1.40 -1.37
C LEU A 120 4.67 1.34 -2.83
N VAL A 121 4.97 0.22 -3.48
CA VAL A 121 4.52 -0.17 -4.82
C VAL A 121 4.23 -1.67 -4.84
N ASN A 122 3.53 -2.12 -5.88
CA ASN A 122 3.12 -3.51 -6.09
C ASN A 122 2.25 -4.05 -4.96
N VAL A 123 1.32 -3.23 -4.48
CA VAL A 123 0.43 -3.55 -3.36
C VAL A 123 -0.99 -3.05 -3.61
N LEU A 124 -1.95 -3.89 -3.26
CA LEU A 124 -3.37 -3.53 -3.12
C LEU A 124 -3.68 -3.51 -1.61
N ILE A 125 -4.33 -2.45 -1.16
CA ILE A 125 -4.88 -2.34 0.19
C ILE A 125 -6.39 -2.20 0.09
N VAL A 126 -7.10 -2.98 0.90
CA VAL A 126 -8.55 -2.94 1.04
C VAL A 126 -8.87 -2.73 2.51
N VAL A 127 -9.84 -1.86 2.79
CA VAL A 127 -10.40 -1.66 4.12
C VAL A 127 -11.90 -1.86 4.04
N SER A 128 -12.46 -2.48 5.07
CA SER A 128 -13.89 -2.68 5.19
C SER A 128 -14.39 -2.08 6.48
N ARG A 129 -15.61 -1.55 6.43
CA ARG A 129 -16.29 -0.97 7.58
C ARG A 129 -17.68 -1.57 7.76
N TRP A 130 -18.02 -1.86 9.01
CA TRP A 130 -19.38 -2.15 9.45
C TRP A 130 -19.87 -0.99 10.32
N TYR A 131 -20.97 -0.36 9.93
CA TYR A 131 -21.53 0.79 10.63
C TYR A 131 -22.09 0.40 12.00
N GLY A 132 -21.69 1.14 13.04
CA GLY A 132 -22.08 0.88 14.43
C GLY A 132 -23.37 1.55 14.89
N GLY A 133 -24.08 2.28 14.02
CA GLY A 133 -25.30 3.02 14.36
C GLY A 133 -25.09 4.52 14.63
N THR A 134 -23.85 5.00 14.81
CA THR A 134 -23.56 6.43 15.02
C THR A 134 -22.46 6.93 14.06
N PRO A 135 -22.62 8.13 13.46
CA PRO A 135 -21.58 8.72 12.61
C PRO A 135 -20.28 8.97 13.39
N LEU A 136 -19.16 8.57 12.81
CA LEU A 136 -17.83 8.77 13.41
C LEU A 136 -17.17 10.11 13.03
N GLY A 137 -17.73 10.81 12.04
CA GLY A 137 -17.10 12.02 11.49
C GLY A 137 -15.65 11.75 11.04
N PRO A 138 -14.71 12.68 11.28
CA PRO A 138 -13.31 12.53 10.87
C PRO A 138 -12.59 11.31 11.47
N THR A 139 -13.02 10.81 12.64
CA THR A 139 -12.40 9.68 13.34
C THR A 139 -12.34 8.42 12.47
N ARG A 140 -13.31 8.22 11.57
CA ARG A 140 -13.32 7.07 10.64
C ARG A 140 -12.06 6.99 9.79
N PHE A 141 -11.51 8.13 9.35
CA PHE A 141 -10.32 8.17 8.51
C PHE A 141 -9.06 7.77 9.27
N LYS A 142 -9.02 8.05 10.58
CA LYS A 142 -7.96 7.52 11.46
C LYS A 142 -8.06 6.00 11.53
N CYS A 143 -9.24 5.46 11.84
CA CYS A 143 -9.45 4.00 11.88
C CYS A 143 -9.08 3.31 10.57
N ILE A 144 -9.47 3.88 9.41
CA ILE A 144 -9.11 3.38 8.07
C ILE A 144 -7.59 3.32 7.90
N SER A 145 -6.88 4.36 8.33
CA SER A 145 -5.42 4.42 8.22
C SER A 145 -4.75 3.40 9.13
N ASP A 146 -5.24 3.27 10.36
CA ASP A 146 -4.65 2.41 11.39
C ASP A 146 -4.76 0.93 10.98
N VAL A 147 -5.94 0.48 10.51
CA VAL A 147 -6.10 -0.91 10.06
C VAL A 147 -5.39 -1.20 8.75
N ALA A 148 -5.29 -0.22 7.84
CA ALA A 148 -4.49 -0.35 6.62
C ALA A 148 -2.98 -0.43 6.92
N LEU A 149 -2.50 0.35 7.90
CA LEU A 149 -1.11 0.30 8.34
C LEU A 149 -0.80 -1.05 9.01
N GLN A 150 -1.69 -1.53 9.87
CA GLN A 150 -1.51 -2.81 10.55
C GLN A 150 -1.52 -4.00 9.57
N SER A 151 -2.37 -3.98 8.53
CA SER A 151 -2.33 -5.04 7.52
C SER A 151 -1.00 -5.07 6.76
N LEU A 152 -0.43 -3.91 6.45
CA LEU A 152 0.91 -3.80 5.83
C LEU A 152 2.03 -4.32 6.74
N GLN A 153 1.99 -4.01 8.04
CA GLN A 153 2.94 -4.54 9.02
C GLN A 153 2.86 -6.08 9.08
N ASN A 154 1.65 -6.61 9.19
CA ASN A 154 1.41 -8.05 9.20
C ASN A 154 1.82 -8.73 7.88
N GLY A 155 1.80 -7.98 6.77
CA GLY A 155 2.26 -8.42 5.45
C GLY A 155 3.75 -8.22 5.18
N GLY A 156 4.54 -7.73 6.14
CA GLY A 156 5.99 -7.57 6.01
C GLY A 156 6.44 -6.42 5.11
N TYR A 157 5.58 -5.42 4.87
CA TYR A 157 5.94 -4.21 4.12
C TYR A 157 6.68 -3.17 4.95
N LEU A 158 6.63 -3.30 6.29
CA LEU A 158 7.09 -2.32 7.28
C LEU A 158 7.91 -3.00 8.38
#